data_AF-A0A2E0NGN1-F1
#
_entry.id   AF-A0A2E0NGN1-F1
#
_cell.length_a   1.000
_cell.length_b   1.000
_cell.length_c   1.000
_cell.angle_alpha   90.00
_cell.angle_beta   90.00
_cell.angle_gamma   90.00
#
_symmetry.space_group_name_H-M   'P 1'
#
loop_
_entity.id
_entity.type
_entity.pdbx_description
1 polymer ?
#
loop_
_entity_poly.entity_id
_entity_poly.type
_entity_poly.pdbx_seq_one_letter_code
_entity_poly.pdbx_strand_id
1 'polypeptide(L)'
;MISEIKRFSADFEAMHGYCLEFMPLAVSALISEAQQTGQSIHEICNNKFSNFKEGLNQINLNTSQTVFKVGRLTVDNPAEELKNWVARSTEIASLYKK
;
A
#
# COMPACT_ATOMS: atom_id res chain seq x y z
N MET A 1 -8.39 -15.93 4.72
CA MET A 1 -7.51 -15.37 3.66
C MET A 1 -7.93 -13.98 3.23
N ILE A 2 -9.07 -13.76 2.58
CA ILE A 2 -9.49 -12.38 2.18
C ILE A 2 -9.78 -11.50 3.40
N SER A 3 -10.41 -12.05 4.44
CA SER A 3 -10.69 -11.34 5.69
C SER A 3 -9.42 -10.90 6.42
N GLU A 4 -8.32 -11.64 6.27
CA GLU A 4 -7.00 -11.30 6.86
C GLU A 4 -6.44 -10.04 6.21
N ILE A 5 -6.54 -9.92 4.89
CA ILE A 5 -6.07 -8.75 4.14
C ILE A 5 -6.88 -7.51 4.51
N LYS A 6 -8.20 -7.65 4.62
CA LYS A 6 -9.07 -6.56 5.08
C LYS A 6 -8.75 -6.15 6.51
N ARG A 7 -8.47 -7.12 7.39
CA ARG A 7 -8.11 -6.86 8.77
C ARG A 7 -6.75 -6.18 8.87
N PHE A 8 -5.76 -6.60 8.08
CA PHE A 8 -4.47 -5.92 7.96
C PHE A 8 -4.65 -4.47 7.49
N SER A 9 -5.48 -4.23 6.48
CA SER A 9 -5.76 -2.87 6.01
C SER A 9 -6.34 -1.98 7.11
N ALA A 10 -7.32 -2.48 7.87
CA ALA A 10 -7.90 -1.75 8.99
C ALA A 10 -6.90 -1.53 10.14
N ASP A 11 -6.06 -2.52 10.44
CA ASP A 11 -5.03 -2.42 11.47
C ASP A 11 -3.94 -1.41 11.06
N PHE A 12 -3.54 -1.43 9.79
CA PHE A 12 -2.59 -0.49 9.20
C PHE A 12 -3.12 0.94 9.22
N GLU A 13 -4.42 1.13 8.93
CA GLU A 13 -5.10 2.41 9.06
C GLU A 13 -5.11 2.89 10.52
N ALA A 14 -5.41 2.00 11.48
CA ALA A 14 -5.40 2.36 12.89
C ALA A 14 -3.98 2.67 13.43
N MET A 15 -2.96 1.95 12.97
CA MET A 15 -1.56 2.14 13.39
C MET A 15 -0.90 3.37 12.77
N HIS A 16 -1.14 3.62 11.48
CA HIS A 16 -0.39 4.63 10.71
C HIS A 16 -1.25 5.79 10.23
N GLY A 17 -2.58 5.68 10.28
CA GLY A 17 -3.51 6.67 9.73
C GLY A 17 -3.72 6.56 8.22
N TYR A 18 -3.29 5.46 7.60
CA TYR A 18 -3.39 5.26 6.14
C TYR A 18 -4.27 4.06 5.77
N CYS A 19 -5.27 4.29 4.92
CA CYS A 19 -6.15 3.26 4.41
C CYS A 19 -5.56 2.59 3.16
N LEU A 20 -5.30 1.29 3.23
CA LEU A 20 -4.84 0.49 2.08
C LEU A 20 -6.00 -0.28 1.44
N GLU A 21 -6.55 0.22 0.35
CA GLU A 21 -7.64 -0.45 -0.36
C GLU A 21 -7.10 -1.52 -1.32
N PHE A 22 -7.10 -2.77 -0.88
CA PHE A 22 -6.64 -3.90 -1.71
C PHE A 22 -7.69 -4.30 -2.75
N MET A 23 -7.30 -4.19 -4.02
CA MET A 23 -8.13 -4.66 -5.13
C MET A 23 -8.18 -6.19 -5.21
N PRO A 24 -9.21 -6.79 -5.84
CA PRO A 24 -9.35 -8.25 -5.93
C PRO A 24 -8.12 -8.93 -6.53
N LEU A 25 -7.49 -8.33 -7.55
CA LEU A 25 -6.28 -8.88 -8.18
C LEU A 25 -5.06 -8.84 -7.25
N ALA A 26 -4.97 -7.84 -6.37
CA ALA A 26 -3.92 -7.75 -5.34
C ALA A 26 -4.12 -8.84 -4.29
N VAL A 27 -5.37 -9.03 -3.86
CA VAL A 27 -5.76 -10.08 -2.93
C VAL A 27 -5.37 -11.46 -3.45
N SER A 28 -5.71 -11.75 -4.71
CA SER A 28 -5.33 -13.02 -5.35
C SER A 28 -3.82 -13.23 -5.38
N ALA A 29 -3.05 -12.18 -5.69
CA ALA A 29 -1.59 -12.26 -5.74
C ALA A 29 -0.98 -12.55 -4.35
N LEU A 30 -1.44 -11.84 -3.31
CA LEU A 30 -0.99 -12.06 -1.93
C LEU A 30 -1.31 -13.48 -1.44
N ILE A 31 -2.51 -13.99 -1.76
CA ILE A 31 -2.91 -15.36 -1.41
C ILE A 31 -2.03 -16.37 -2.12
N SER A 32 -1.80 -16.19 -3.42
CA SER A 32 -0.97 -17.10 -4.19
C SER A 32 0.48 -17.12 -3.69
N GLU A 33 1.02 -15.97 -3.30
CA GLU A 33 2.36 -15.86 -2.75
C GLU A 33 2.47 -16.46 -1.34
N ALA A 34 1.46 -16.28 -0.50
CA ALA A 34 1.36 -16.94 0.80
C ALA A 34 1.38 -18.47 0.68
N GLN A 35 0.66 -19.00 -0.32
CA GLN A 35 0.66 -20.43 -0.60
C GLN A 35 2.01 -20.93 -1.14
N GLN A 36 2.73 -20.12 -1.92
CA GLN A 36 4.03 -20.48 -2.49
C GLN A 36 5.17 -20.42 -1.48
N THR A 37 5.19 -19.40 -0.63
CA THR A 37 6.24 -19.17 0.38
C THR A 37 5.97 -19.90 1.69
N GLY A 38 4.71 -20.32 1.92
CA GLY A 38 4.27 -20.89 3.19
C GLY A 38 4.14 -19.87 4.32
N GLN A 39 4.24 -18.58 4.03
CA GLN A 39 4.14 -17.51 5.01
C GLN A 39 2.69 -17.06 5.23
N SER A 40 2.42 -16.48 6.39
CA SER A 40 1.12 -15.87 6.64
C SER A 40 0.96 -14.57 5.85
N ILE A 41 -0.26 -14.26 5.42
CA ILE A 41 -0.60 -13.00 4.72
C ILE A 41 -0.09 -11.78 5.50
N HIS A 42 -0.20 -11.82 6.83
CA HIS A 42 0.25 -10.75 7.71
C HIS A 42 1.76 -10.47 7.58
N GLU A 43 2.58 -11.52 7.51
CA GLU A 43 4.03 -11.40 7.37
C GLU A 43 4.44 -10.90 5.99
N ILE A 44 3.77 -11.38 4.94
CA ILE A 44 4.00 -10.92 3.56
C ILE A 44 3.65 -9.45 3.44
N CYS A 45 2.47 -9.06 3.93
CA CYS A 45 2.06 -7.67 3.95
C CYS A 45 3.05 -6.81 4.76
N ASN A 46 3.44 -7.23 5.95
CA ASN A 46 4.37 -6.45 6.77
C ASN A 46 5.75 -6.30 6.11
N ASN A 47 6.26 -7.34 5.44
CA ASN A 47 7.52 -7.24 4.69
C ASN A 47 7.39 -6.35 3.45
N LYS A 48 6.40 -6.59 2.58
CA LYS A 48 6.23 -5.82 1.34
C LYS A 48 5.86 -4.37 1.59
N PHE A 49 4.97 -4.12 2.54
CA PHE A 49 4.50 -2.78 2.89
C PHE A 49 5.37 -2.12 3.98
N SER A 50 6.51 -2.70 4.34
CA SER A 50 7.40 -2.09 5.33
C SER A 50 7.89 -0.71 4.88
N ASN A 51 8.25 -0.59 3.59
CA ASN A 51 8.69 0.65 2.96
C ASN A 51 7.55 1.61 2.62
N PHE A 52 6.30 1.14 2.62
CA PHE A 52 5.15 1.99 2.33
C PHE A 52 4.96 3.02 3.44
N LYS A 53 5.21 2.67 4.70
CA LYS A 53 5.10 3.58 5.84
C LYS A 53 5.81 4.92 5.58
N GLU A 54 7.04 4.87 5.09
CA GLU A 54 7.86 6.04 4.80
C GLU A 54 7.37 6.80 3.56
N GLY A 55 7.07 6.08 2.47
CA GLY A 55 6.62 6.74 1.23
C GLY A 55 5.21 7.33 1.34
N LEU A 56 4.29 6.65 2.02
CA LEU A 56 2.94 7.16 2.32
C LEU A 56 3.00 8.42 3.18
N ASN A 57 3.92 8.49 4.15
CA ASN A 57 4.14 9.68 4.93
C ASN A 57 4.59 10.87 4.06
N GLN A 58 5.50 10.65 3.11
CA GLN A 58 5.89 11.69 2.15
C GLN A 58 4.71 12.14 1.27
N ILE A 59 3.90 11.21 0.79
CA ILE A 59 2.72 11.52 -0.04
C ILE A 59 1.70 12.34 0.76
N ASN A 60 1.42 11.93 2.00
CA ASN A 60 0.48 12.61 2.88
C ASN A 60 0.93 14.04 3.20
N LEU A 61 2.23 14.28 3.42
CA LEU A 61 2.76 15.64 3.60
C LEU A 61 2.52 16.56 2.38
N ASN A 62 2.48 15.98 1.18
CA ASN A 62 2.30 16.74 -0.06
C ASN A 62 0.82 16.91 -0.44
N THR A 63 -0.02 15.89 -0.21
CA THR A 63 -1.39 15.81 -0.75
C THR A 63 -2.48 15.69 0.30
N SER A 64 -2.12 15.46 1.56
CA SER A 64 -3.05 15.09 2.65
C SER A 64 -3.91 13.86 2.34
N GLN A 65 -3.49 13.02 1.40
CA GLN A 65 -4.21 11.81 1.02
C GLN A 65 -3.85 10.67 1.97
N THR A 66 -4.88 10.06 2.55
CA THR A 66 -4.74 8.91 3.47
C THR A 66 -5.17 7.59 2.85
N VAL A 67 -5.85 7.58 1.70
CA VAL A 67 -6.38 6.38 1.06
C VAL A 67 -5.55 6.00 -0.17
N PHE A 68 -5.10 4.74 -0.22
CA PHE A 68 -4.21 4.23 -1.26
C PHE A 68 -4.72 2.90 -1.83
N LYS A 69 -4.92 2.85 -3.14
CA LYS A 69 -5.44 1.67 -3.82
C LYS A 69 -4.31 0.73 -4.22
N VAL A 70 -4.27 -0.44 -3.61
CA VAL A 70 -3.25 -1.47 -3.86
C VAL A 70 -3.77 -2.42 -4.93
N GLY A 71 -3.17 -2.34 -6.12
CA GLY A 71 -3.44 -3.24 -7.24
C GLY A 71 -2.50 -4.44 -7.26
N ARG A 72 -2.66 -5.32 -8.26
CA ARG A 72 -1.74 -6.45 -8.46
C ARG A 72 -0.31 -5.96 -8.74
N LEU A 73 -0.17 -4.90 -9.53
CA LEU A 73 1.12 -4.28 -9.83
C LEU A 73 1.83 -3.80 -8.56
N THR A 74 1.08 -3.30 -7.58
CA THR A 74 1.61 -2.85 -6.29
C THR A 74 2.09 -4.01 -5.42
N VAL A 75 1.47 -5.20 -5.54
CA VAL A 75 1.93 -6.41 -4.84
C VAL A 75 3.16 -7.01 -5.52
N ASP A 76 3.19 -6.97 -6.85
CA ASP A 76 4.28 -7.48 -7.68
C ASP A 76 5.53 -6.58 -7.57
N ASN A 77 5.35 -5.27 -7.72
CA ASN A 77 6.39 -4.24 -7.70
C ASN A 77 6.06 -3.09 -6.71
N PRO A 78 6.08 -3.36 -5.39
CA PRO A 78 5.74 -2.37 -4.36
C PRO A 78 6.64 -1.13 -4.41
N ALA A 79 7.94 -1.31 -4.66
CA ALA A 79 8.91 -0.21 -4.69
C ALA A 79 8.67 0.76 -5.85
N GLU A 80 8.34 0.24 -7.04
CA GLU A 80 8.11 1.06 -8.23
C GLU A 80 6.81 1.86 -8.11
N GLU A 81 5.73 1.21 -7.65
CA GLU A 81 4.45 1.88 -7.43
C GLU A 81 4.55 2.98 -6.37
N LEU A 82 5.28 2.73 -5.27
CA LEU A 82 5.51 3.74 -4.24
C LEU A 82 6.23 4.97 -4.81
N LYS A 83 7.26 4.76 -5.62
CA LYS A 83 8.00 5.85 -6.29
C LYS A 83 7.07 6.65 -7.21
N ASN A 84 6.19 5.97 -7.95
CA ASN A 84 5.21 6.60 -8.82
C ASN A 84 4.21 7.46 -8.03
N TRP A 85 3.72 6.97 -6.89
CA TRP A 85 2.82 7.72 -6.02
C TRP A 85 3.48 8.95 -5.41
N VAL A 86 4.73 8.83 -4.94
CA VAL A 86 5.51 9.98 -4.42
C VAL A 86 5.70 11.02 -5.52
N ALA A 87 6.14 10.61 -6.72
CA ALA A 87 6.32 11.52 -7.86
C ALA A 87 5.01 12.26 -8.20
N ARG A 88 3.89 11.53 -8.32
CA ARG A 88 2.58 12.13 -8.57
C ARG A 88 2.16 13.10 -7.46
N SER A 89 2.48 12.78 -6.21
CA SER A 89 2.15 13.66 -5.08
C SER A 89 2.93 14.96 -5.11
N THR A 90 4.21 14.91 -5.49
CA THR A 90 5.02 16.13 -5.67
C THR A 90 4.51 17.00 -6.83
N GLU A 91 4.04 16.38 -7.91
CA GLU A 91 3.43 17.09 -9.04
C GLU A 91 2.13 17.79 -8.61
N ILE A 92 1.25 17.08 -7.89
CA ILE A 92 0.00 17.64 -7.35
C ILE A 92 0.30 18.83 -6.42
N ALA A 93 1.25 18.68 -5.49
CA ALA A 93 1.63 19.76 -4.57
C ALA A 93 2.15 21.01 -5.29
N SER A 94 2.80 20.84 -6.44
CA SER A 94 3.26 21.96 -7.29
C SER A 94 2.09 22.70 -7.96
N LEU A 95 1.03 21.99 -8.34
CA LEU A 95 -0.13 22.57 -9.03
C LEU A 95 -0.99 23.48 -8.14
N TYR A 96 -1.06 23.21 -6.83
CA TYR A 96 -1.83 24.03 -5.87
C TYR A 96 -1.06 25.23 -5.30
N LYS A 97 0.21 25.44 -5.69
CA LYS A 97 1.03 26.60 -5.27
C LYS A 97 0.91 27.83 -6.19
N LYS A 98 -0.13 27.92 -7.04
CA LYS A 98 -0.26 28.98 -8.05
C LYS A 98 -1.32 30.02 -7.71
#